data_AF-A0AAD5NDF6-F1
#
_entry.id   AF-A0AAD5NDF6-F1
#
_cell.length_a   1.000
_cell.length_b   1.000
_cell.length_c   1.000
_cell.angle_alpha   90.00
_cell.angle_beta   90.00
_cell.angle_gamma   90.00
#
_symmetry.space_group_name_H-M   'P 1'
#
loop_
_entity.id
_entity.type
_entity.pdbx_description
1 polymer ?
#
loop_
_entity_poly.entity_id
_entity_poly.type
_entity_poly.pdbx_seq_one_letter_code
_entity_poly.pdbx_strand_id
1 'polypeptide(L)'
;MQQLLSLIAAEYIGGAWTAHFRRLLVKRHDRLLFVGECLVEYSLNEVARHCVADDLWIVFNGKVYNMTSYLDSHPGGKAMLRQAGKDATNAMKLIQSHNIAWGKIEKILEDHQVGTLKR
;
A
#
# COMPACT_ATOMS: atom_id res chain seq x y z
N MET A 1 -13.61 -22.92 -39.55
CA MET A 1 -13.65 -22.24 -40.87
C MET A 1 -14.16 -20.83 -40.62
N GLN A 2 -13.58 -19.81 -41.30
CA GLN A 2 -13.69 -18.33 -41.09
C GLN A 2 -12.67 -17.77 -40.07
N GLN A 3 -11.45 -17.37 -40.47
CA GLN A 3 -10.97 -16.07 -40.99
C GLN A 3 -11.03 -14.92 -39.94
N LEU A 4 -9.92 -14.49 -39.31
CA LEU A 4 -8.86 -13.51 -39.68
C LEU A 4 -9.11 -12.07 -39.15
N LEU A 5 -8.07 -11.54 -38.45
CA LEU A 5 -7.63 -10.12 -38.27
C LEU A 5 -8.18 -9.19 -37.16
N SER A 6 -7.31 -8.86 -36.19
CA SER A 6 -6.73 -7.50 -35.92
C SER A 6 -6.01 -7.51 -34.56
N LEU A 7 -4.67 -7.65 -34.53
CA LEU A 7 -3.64 -6.58 -34.49
C LEU A 7 -3.71 -5.63 -33.27
N ILE A 8 -2.75 -5.87 -32.38
CA ILE A 8 -1.93 -4.94 -31.57
C ILE A 8 -2.22 -3.45 -31.76
N ALA A 9 -2.48 -2.76 -30.65
CA ALA A 9 -2.11 -1.36 -30.46
C ALA A 9 -1.74 -1.13 -28.99
N ALA A 10 -0.47 -1.34 -28.66
CA ALA A 10 0.16 -0.66 -27.53
C ALA A 10 1.05 0.43 -28.15
N GLU A 11 0.60 1.68 -28.11
CA GLU A 11 1.39 2.80 -28.59
C GLU A 11 2.46 3.14 -27.55
N TYR A 12 3.71 3.17 -28.01
CA TYR A 12 4.88 3.61 -27.27
C TYR A 12 5.05 5.11 -27.47
N ILE A 13 4.84 5.89 -26.40
CA ILE A 13 5.11 7.34 -26.41
C ILE A 13 5.93 7.69 -25.15
N GLY A 14 7.18 8.10 -25.33
CA GLY A 14 7.78 9.14 -24.49
C GLY A 14 8.37 8.77 -23.12
N GLY A 15 8.94 7.58 -22.93
CA GLY A 15 10.08 7.42 -21.99
C GLY A 15 9.83 7.45 -20.47
N ALA A 16 8.60 7.23 -19.97
CA ALA A 16 8.37 7.05 -18.54
C ALA A 16 7.27 6.01 -18.26
N TRP A 17 7.55 5.04 -17.38
CA TRP A 17 6.55 4.15 -16.81
C TRP A 17 5.85 4.87 -15.65
N THR A 18 4.71 5.49 -15.88
CA THR A 18 3.83 5.83 -14.75
C THR A 18 3.05 4.57 -14.37
N ALA A 19 3.51 3.88 -13.33
CA ALA A 19 2.83 2.73 -12.74
C ALA A 19 1.55 3.19 -12.05
N HIS A 20 0.47 3.35 -12.82
CA HIS A 20 -0.86 3.11 -12.28
C HIS A 20 -1.05 1.60 -12.23
N PHE A 21 -0.94 1.00 -11.05
CA PHE A 21 -1.27 -0.42 -10.83
C PHE A 21 -2.76 -0.64 -11.06
N ARG A 22 -3.18 -0.71 -12.32
CA ARG A 22 -4.52 -1.13 -12.72
C ARG A 22 -4.45 -2.60 -13.10
N ARG A 23 -4.70 -3.45 -12.10
CA ARG A 23 -5.29 -4.79 -12.18
C ARG A 23 -5.12 -5.48 -13.56
N LEU A 24 -3.97 -6.11 -13.78
CA LEU A 24 -3.75 -6.93 -14.98
C LEU A 24 -4.42 -8.30 -14.80
N LEU A 25 -5.60 -8.46 -15.42
CA LEU A 25 -6.21 -9.77 -15.62
C LEU A 25 -5.57 -10.42 -16.86
N VAL A 26 -4.63 -11.33 -16.68
CA VAL A 26 -4.17 -12.20 -17.78
C VAL A 26 -5.11 -13.40 -17.85
N LYS A 27 -5.93 -13.47 -18.89
CA LYS A 27 -6.69 -14.69 -19.22
C LYS A 27 -5.76 -15.66 -19.96
N ARG A 28 -5.37 -16.76 -19.30
CA ARG A 28 -4.93 -17.98 -19.99
C ARG A 28 -5.84 -19.13 -19.59
N HIS A 29 -6.46 -19.75 -20.60
CA HIS A 29 -7.21 -21.03 -20.54
C HIS A 29 -7.99 -21.30 -19.25
N ASP A 30 -9.23 -20.82 -19.19
CA ASP A 30 -10.34 -21.26 -18.32
C ASP A 30 -10.04 -21.54 -16.84
N ARG A 31 -9.02 -20.87 -16.27
CA ARG A 31 -8.78 -20.87 -14.84
C ARG A 31 -8.34 -19.49 -14.40
N LEU A 32 -9.12 -18.87 -13.51
CA LEU A 32 -8.69 -17.69 -12.76
C LEU A 32 -7.53 -18.11 -11.85
N LEU A 33 -6.30 -17.91 -12.30
CA LEU A 33 -5.15 -17.96 -11.41
C LEU A 33 -5.12 -16.63 -10.66
N PHE A 34 -5.38 -16.69 -9.35
CA PHE A 34 -5.05 -15.60 -8.45
C PHE A 34 -3.54 -15.40 -8.54
N VAL A 35 -3.10 -14.39 -9.28
CA VAL A 35 -1.75 -13.86 -9.10
C VAL A 35 -1.79 -13.21 -7.73
N GLY A 36 -1.35 -13.93 -6.71
CA GLY A 36 -1.10 -13.35 -5.40
C GLY A 36 -0.19 -12.14 -5.62
N GLU A 37 -0.63 -10.97 -5.16
CA GLU A 37 0.22 -9.79 -5.19
C GLU A 37 1.50 -10.13 -4.44
N CYS A 38 2.63 -10.16 -5.16
CA CYS A 38 3.94 -10.39 -4.58
C CYS A 38 4.34 -9.07 -3.90
N LEU A 39 3.72 -8.81 -2.75
CA LEU A 39 3.98 -7.64 -1.93
C LEU A 39 5.42 -7.71 -1.43
N VAL A 40 6.12 -6.57 -1.48
CA VAL A 40 7.48 -6.47 -0.95
C VAL A 40 7.45 -6.77 0.55
N GLU A 41 8.35 -7.62 1.01
CA GLU A 41 8.49 -7.90 2.43
C GLU A 41 9.59 -7.05 3.05
N TYR A 42 9.29 -6.39 4.17
CA TYR A 42 10.21 -5.55 4.93
C TYR A 42 10.50 -6.15 6.30
N SER A 43 11.71 -5.97 6.81
CA SER A 43 12.02 -6.30 8.20
C SER A 43 11.63 -5.15 9.13
N LEU A 44 11.39 -5.44 10.42
CA LEU A 44 11.18 -4.36 11.41
C LEU A 44 12.35 -3.38 11.46
N ASN A 45 13.59 -3.87 11.29
CA ASN A 45 14.78 -3.03 11.30
C ASN A 45 14.83 -2.07 10.11
N GLU A 46 14.26 -2.47 8.98
CA GLU A 46 14.13 -1.62 7.80
C GLU A 46 13.06 -0.56 8.03
N VAL A 47 11.87 -0.95 8.51
CA VAL A 47 10.79 -0.02 8.87
C VAL A 47 11.26 1.01 9.91
N ALA A 48 12.07 0.60 10.89
CA ALA A 48 12.58 1.47 11.94
C ALA A 48 13.44 2.65 11.44
N ARG A 49 13.96 2.59 10.22
CA ARG A 49 14.74 3.68 9.61
C ARG A 49 13.84 4.84 9.15
N HIS A 50 12.57 4.56 8.90
CA HIS A 50 11.56 5.52 8.44
C HIS A 50 10.81 6.09 9.65
N CYS A 51 11.52 6.87 10.47
CA CYS A 51 11.06 7.35 11.77
C CYS A 51 10.95 8.88 11.92
N VAL A 52 10.97 9.63 10.81
CA VAL A 52 10.95 11.11 10.79
C VAL A 52 9.75 11.63 9.99
N ALA A 53 9.46 12.93 10.06
CA ALA A 53 8.24 13.49 9.48
C ALA A 53 8.19 13.44 7.95
N ASP A 54 9.34 13.58 7.30
CA ASP A 54 9.55 13.47 5.85
C ASP A 54 9.79 12.03 5.38
N ASP A 55 9.89 11.08 6.30
CA ASP A 55 10.05 9.65 6.02
C ASP A 55 9.46 8.81 7.16
N LEU A 56 8.13 8.63 7.13
CA LEU A 56 7.33 8.08 8.22
C LEU A 56 6.65 6.79 7.79
N TRP A 57 7.16 5.65 8.24
CA TRP A 57 6.48 4.37 8.03
C TRP A 57 5.94 3.81 9.33
N ILE A 58 4.89 3.00 9.24
CA ILE A 58 4.31 2.25 10.35
C ILE A 58 4.01 0.82 9.94
N VAL A 59 3.95 -0.07 10.93
CA VAL A 59 3.37 -1.41 10.77
C VAL A 59 1.99 -1.42 11.41
N PHE A 60 1.01 -2.01 10.71
CA PHE A 60 -0.30 -2.30 11.26
C PHE A 60 -0.78 -3.68 10.80
N ASN A 61 -1.11 -4.57 11.75
CA ASN A 61 -1.54 -5.95 11.49
C ASN A 61 -0.61 -6.71 10.51
N GLY A 62 0.72 -6.54 10.64
CA GLY A 62 1.72 -7.20 9.80
C GLY A 62 1.83 -6.66 8.37
N LYS A 63 1.17 -5.54 8.07
CA LYS A 63 1.34 -4.77 6.82
C LYS A 63 2.15 -3.51 7.07
N VAL A 64 2.86 -3.05 6.06
CA VAL A 64 3.75 -1.89 6.13
C VAL A 64 3.16 -0.75 5.31
N TYR A 65 3.12 0.43 5.91
CA TYR A 65 2.48 1.62 5.34
C TYR A 65 3.44 2.80 5.37
N ASN A 66 3.54 3.52 4.25
CA ASN A 66 4.24 4.79 4.18
C ASN A 66 3.23 5.92 4.39
N MET A 67 3.30 6.61 5.52
CA MET A 67 2.36 7.66 5.91
C MET A 67 2.92 9.07 5.74
N THR A 68 4.09 9.23 5.09
CA THR A 68 4.75 10.54 4.91
C THR A 68 3.79 11.58 4.31
N SER A 69 3.11 11.23 3.22
CA SER A 69 2.15 12.13 2.54
C SER A 69 0.88 12.42 3.35
N TYR A 70 0.54 11.56 4.32
CA TYR A 70 -0.68 11.68 5.10
C TYR A 70 -0.48 12.42 6.42
N LEU A 71 0.75 12.59 6.90
CA LEU A 71 1.05 13.16 8.21
C LEU A 71 0.32 14.48 8.48
N ASP A 72 0.31 15.40 7.52
CA ASP A 72 -0.33 16.72 7.67
C ASP A 72 -1.87 16.67 7.63
N SER A 73 -2.43 15.62 7.05
CA SER A 73 -3.87 15.37 6.98
C SER A 73 -4.38 14.56 8.17
N HIS A 74 -3.49 14.04 9.01
CA HIS A 74 -3.86 13.21 10.15
C HIS A 74 -4.62 14.04 11.22
N PRO A 75 -5.87 13.68 11.59
CA PRO A 75 -6.64 14.45 12.57
C PRO A 75 -5.99 14.55 13.97
N GLY A 76 -5.14 13.59 14.34
CA GLY A 76 -4.34 13.65 15.57
C GLY A 76 -3.05 14.48 15.44
N GLY A 77 -2.80 15.07 14.28
CA GLY A 77 -1.59 15.83 13.95
C GLY A 77 -0.31 15.03 14.15
N LYS A 78 0.72 15.72 14.66
CA LYS A 78 2.06 15.17 14.94
C LYS A 78 2.10 14.04 15.96
N ALA A 79 0.98 13.71 16.62
CA ALA A 79 0.88 12.54 17.49
C ALA A 79 1.24 11.22 16.78
N MET A 80 1.05 11.14 15.46
CA MET A 80 1.43 9.99 14.63
C MET A 80 2.93 9.69 14.72
N LEU A 81 3.79 10.72 14.84
CA LEU A 81 5.24 10.55 14.90
C LEU A 81 5.70 9.69 16.08
N ARG A 82 4.90 9.53 17.14
CA ARG A 82 5.22 8.63 18.26
C ARG A 82 5.35 7.16 17.82
N GLN A 83 4.67 6.80 16.73
CA GLN A 83 4.66 5.46 16.14
C GLN A 83 5.50 5.34 14.86
N ALA A 84 6.21 6.39 14.46
CA ALA A 84 7.07 6.35 13.28
C ALA A 84 8.17 5.28 13.45
N GLY A 85 8.33 4.45 12.43
CA GLY A 85 9.24 3.31 12.39
C GLY A 85 8.85 2.12 13.29
N LYS A 86 7.59 2.04 13.75
CA LYS A 86 7.16 1.03 14.74
C LYS A 86 5.91 0.27 14.32
N ASP A 87 5.62 -0.80 15.05
CA ASP A 87 4.32 -1.44 15.03
C ASP A 87 3.29 -0.64 15.85
N ALA A 88 2.39 0.01 15.12
CA ALA A 88 1.34 0.85 15.64
C ALA A 88 0.06 0.07 15.97
N THR A 89 0.02 -1.26 15.78
CA THR A 89 -1.20 -2.09 15.90
C THR A 89 -1.91 -1.89 17.23
N ASN A 90 -1.18 -1.93 18.34
CA ASN A 90 -1.78 -1.75 19.66
C ASN A 90 -2.14 -0.29 19.92
N ALA A 91 -1.27 0.65 19.53
CA ALA A 91 -1.50 2.08 19.72
C ALA A 91 -2.76 2.56 18.99
N MET A 92 -3.00 2.07 17.77
CA MET A 92 -4.17 2.43 16.98
C MET A 92 -5.48 2.00 17.64
N LYS A 93 -5.53 0.78 18.20
CA LYS A 93 -6.74 0.21 18.86
C LYS A 93 -7.13 0.93 20.15
N LEU A 94 -6.16 1.55 20.83
CA LEU A 94 -6.36 2.25 22.09
C LEU A 94 -6.89 3.69 21.92
N ILE A 95 -6.89 4.22 20.70
CA ILE A 95 -7.32 5.60 20.43
C ILE A 95 -8.80 5.60 20.04
N GLN A 96 -9.65 6.17 20.89
CA GLN A 96 -11.10 6.21 20.68
C GLN A 96 -11.51 6.84 19.34
N SER A 97 -10.81 7.90 18.90
CA SER A 97 -11.08 8.55 17.61
C SER A 97 -10.84 7.62 16.42
N HIS A 98 -9.90 6.67 16.53
CA HIS A 98 -9.68 5.67 15.48
C HIS A 98 -10.80 4.65 15.43
N ASN A 99 -11.34 4.26 16.59
CA ASN A 99 -12.46 3.32 16.66
C ASN A 99 -13.73 3.89 16.01
N ILE A 100 -13.98 5.20 16.16
CA ILE A 100 -15.13 5.88 15.53
C ILE A 100 -14.93 6.07 14.02
N ALA A 101 -13.69 6.33 13.59
CA ALA A 101 -13.36 6.65 12.20
C ALA A 101 -12.85 5.45 11.38
N TRP A 102 -13.08 4.21 11.85
CA TRP A 102 -12.45 3.01 11.31
C TRP A 102 -12.62 2.86 9.78
N GLY A 103 -13.84 3.02 9.27
CA GLY A 103 -14.09 2.90 7.82
C GLY A 103 -13.40 3.95 6.94
N LYS A 104 -12.94 5.08 7.51
CA LYS A 104 -12.06 6.04 6.80
C LYS A 104 -10.60 5.60 6.87
N ILE A 105 -10.17 5.09 8.03
CA ILE A 105 -8.81 4.63 8.28
C ILE A 105 -8.46 3.47 7.35
N GLU A 106 -9.37 2.52 7.16
CA GLU A 106 -9.15 1.39 6.24
C GLU A 106 -8.78 1.86 4.82
N LYS A 107 -9.53 2.82 4.29
CA LYS A 107 -9.26 3.39 2.96
C LYS A 107 -7.92 4.10 2.88
N ILE A 108 -7.61 4.90 3.90
CA ILE A 108 -6.31 5.58 3.98
C ILE A 108 -5.16 4.55 4.02
N LEU A 109 -5.31 3.49 4.81
CA LEU A 109 -4.31 2.43 4.89
C LEU A 109 -4.15 1.70 3.56
N GLU A 110 -5.24 1.38 2.86
CA GLU A 110 -5.19 0.76 1.52
C GLU A 110 -4.37 1.60 0.53
N ASP A 111 -4.59 2.92 0.51
CA ASP A 111 -3.87 3.84 -0.39
C ASP A 111 -2.38 3.99 -0.07
N HIS A 112 -1.97 3.68 1.17
CA HIS A 112 -0.60 3.90 1.67
C HIS A 112 0.17 2.59 1.93
N GLN A 113 -0.39 1.43 1.57
CA GLN A 113 0.28 0.15 1.77
C GLN A 113 1.46 0.00 0.81
N VAL A 114 2.65 -0.24 1.35
CA VAL A 114 3.89 -0.43 0.56
C VAL A 114 4.40 -1.87 0.60
N GLY A 115 3.91 -2.70 1.52
CA GLY A 115 4.30 -4.10 1.61
C GLY A 115 3.80 -4.81 2.86
N THR A 116 4.46 -5.90 3.21
CA THR A 116 4.17 -6.74 4.38
C THR A 116 5.41 -6.90 5.25
N LEU A 117 5.20 -7.23 6.52
CA LEU A 117 6.28 -7.51 7.44
C LEU A 117 6.78 -8.96 7.25
N LYS A 118 8.10 -9.14 7.17
CA LYS A 118 8.74 -10.46 7.20
C LYS A 118 8.35 -11.18 8.49
N ARG A 119 7.91 -12.43 8.36
CA ARG A 119 7.53 -13.30 9.48
C ARG A 119 8.70 -14.11 10.00
#